data_AF-A0A7X7FRG4-F1
#
_entry.id   AF-A0A7X7FRG4-F1
#
_cell.length_a   1.000
_cell.length_b   1.000
_cell.length_c   1.000
_cell.angle_alpha   90.00
_cell.angle_beta   90.00
_cell.angle_gamma   90.00
#
_symmetry.space_group_name_H-M   'P 1'
#
loop_
_entity.id
_entity.type
_entity.pdbx_description
1 polymer ?
#
loop_
_entity_poly.entity_id
_entity_poly.type
_entity_poly.pdbx_seq_one_letter_code
_entity_poly.pdbx_strand_id
1 'polypeptide(L)'
;MIRKAIKFGVVGLTGLGLTAGLLFGTDLGSYVWTSTKTVRTAVRDSVPVEFELQRARDLLEDIFPEMQANVGLIAKEEVEIANLRDEIQRGQSSLAEEKVRVTKLGDTLKAQRVRYVFGGLEYTHDQVKAELARAFDRYKEAEVVMAGKERLLDTRQKSLQAAMQMLERTRGEKARLEDRIAALDSQYRLVKAASTTSQVRVDNSKLAQTEKLIGDIKKRLDVAERVLAHEAKFVQPIEIDVISEKDLLAQVEEHFNGKPAQIDTAAVEADSPIAMGQAVTDVPTP
;
A
#
# COMPACT_ATOMS: atom_id res chain seq x y z
N MET A 1 64.01 -14.20 7.51
CA MET A 1 64.25 -12.79 7.93
C MET A 1 63.00 -12.03 8.39
N ILE A 2 61.79 -12.36 7.90
CA ILE A 2 60.52 -11.61 8.12
C ILE A 2 60.27 -11.15 9.59
N ARG A 3 60.54 -11.98 10.60
CA ARG A 3 60.33 -11.64 12.03
C ARG A 3 61.09 -10.40 12.54
N LYS A 4 62.14 -9.91 11.85
CA LYS A 4 62.79 -8.62 12.20
C LYS A 4 62.02 -7.41 11.65
N ALA A 5 61.48 -7.47 10.43
CA ALA A 5 60.79 -6.34 9.80
C ALA A 5 59.55 -5.89 10.60
N ILE A 6 58.75 -6.86 11.08
CA ILE A 6 57.54 -6.57 11.88
C ILE A 6 57.88 -5.79 13.16
N LYS A 7 58.98 -6.12 13.85
CA LYS A 7 59.40 -5.40 15.06
C LYS A 7 59.76 -3.93 14.80
N PHE A 8 60.43 -3.64 13.69
CA PHE A 8 60.74 -2.24 13.33
C PHE A 8 59.52 -1.47 12.84
N GLY A 9 58.61 -2.12 12.09
CA GLY A 9 57.36 -1.50 11.63
C GLY A 9 56.46 -1.04 12.78
N VAL A 10 56.28 -1.87 13.81
CA VAL A 10 55.46 -1.51 14.99
C VAL A 10 56.08 -0.32 15.75
N VAL A 11 57.39 -0.34 16.02
CA VAL A 11 58.06 0.76 16.75
C VAL A 11 57.98 2.08 15.99
N GLY A 12 58.12 2.07 14.66
CA GLY A 12 57.96 3.27 13.83
C GLY A 12 56.55 3.86 13.89
N LEU A 13 55.51 3.01 13.82
CA LEU A 13 54.10 3.42 13.91
C LEU A 13 53.76 4.01 15.29
N THR A 14 54.20 3.38 16.38
CA THR A 14 53.96 3.90 17.74
C THR A 14 54.69 5.21 17.99
N GLY A 15 55.93 5.36 17.50
CA GLY A 15 56.71 6.60 17.62
C GLY A 15 56.04 7.78 16.93
N LEU A 16 55.62 7.61 15.66
CA LEU A 16 54.96 8.67 14.89
C LEU A 16 53.63 9.11 15.50
N GLY A 17 52.81 8.15 15.96
CA GLY A 17 51.54 8.44 16.62
C GLY A 17 51.71 9.28 17.90
N LEU A 18 52.71 8.96 18.72
CA LEU A 18 53.00 9.71 19.95
C LEU A 18 53.56 11.12 19.67
N THR A 19 54.43 11.28 18.67
CA THR A 19 54.92 12.63 18.31
C THR A 19 53.85 13.53 17.70
N ALA A 20 52.90 12.96 16.94
CA ALA A 20 51.75 13.70 16.44
C ALA A 20 50.80 14.12 17.57
N GLY A 21 50.50 13.20 18.50
CA GLY A 21 49.62 13.45 19.64
C GLY A 21 50.18 14.37 20.74
N LEU A 22 51.49 14.64 20.77
CA LEU A 22 52.10 15.58 21.73
C LEU A 22 52.22 17.01 21.18
N LEU A 23 52.20 17.21 19.86
CA LEU A 23 52.29 18.53 19.22
C LEU A 23 50.91 19.11 18.86
N PHE A 24 49.87 18.28 18.75
CA PHE A 24 48.49 18.72 18.65
C PHE A 24 47.77 18.49 19.98
N GLY A 25 47.41 19.59 20.65
CA GLY A 25 46.84 19.59 22.00
C GLY A 25 45.50 18.83 22.13
N THR A 26 45.14 18.52 23.36
CA THR A 26 44.03 17.63 23.76
C THR A 26 42.63 18.26 23.61
N ASP A 27 42.35 18.91 22.47
CA ASP A 27 41.08 19.61 22.22
C ASP A 27 40.58 19.49 20.77
N LEU A 28 40.82 18.33 20.13
CA LEU A 28 40.37 18.02 18.77
C LEU A 28 39.16 17.08 18.72
N GLY A 29 38.34 17.06 19.78
CA GLY A 29 37.22 16.12 19.94
C GLY A 29 36.00 16.36 19.03
N SER A 30 35.84 17.57 18.46
CA SER A 30 34.55 18.00 17.87
C SER A 30 34.54 18.19 16.33
N TYR A 31 35.70 18.35 15.68
CA TYR A 31 35.75 18.75 14.26
C TYR A 31 35.82 17.62 13.22
N VAL A 32 35.98 16.35 13.65
CA VAL A 32 36.19 15.22 12.72
C VAL A 32 34.88 14.66 12.14
N TRP A 33 33.75 14.79 12.85
CA TRP A 33 32.49 14.11 12.51
C TRP A 33 31.76 14.66 11.27
N THR A 34 31.96 15.93 10.94
CA THR A 34 31.14 16.65 9.94
C THR A 34 31.67 16.59 8.50
N SER A 35 32.83 15.94 8.27
CA SER A 35 33.51 15.95 6.95
C SER A 35 33.09 14.83 5.98
N THR A 36 32.46 13.75 6.46
CA THR A 36 32.22 12.55 5.63
C THR A 36 30.90 12.56 4.85
N LYS A 37 29.89 13.33 5.28
CA LYS A 37 28.59 13.42 4.57
C LYS A 37 28.64 14.26 3.29
N THR A 38 29.44 15.34 3.27
CA THR A 38 29.47 16.29 2.14
C THR A 38 30.11 15.69 0.87
N VAL A 39 31.15 14.86 1.02
CA VAL A 39 31.88 14.25 -0.11
C VAL A 39 30.98 13.31 -0.91
N ARG A 40 30.10 12.54 -0.26
CA ARG A 40 29.20 11.60 -0.94
C ARG A 40 28.13 12.30 -1.79
N THR A 41 27.75 13.52 -1.43
CA THR A 41 26.75 14.30 -2.19
C THR A 41 27.37 14.91 -3.45
N ALA A 42 28.54 15.55 -3.34
CA ALA A 42 29.17 16.26 -4.47
C ALA A 42 29.54 15.35 -5.65
N VAL A 43 29.87 14.07 -5.39
CA VAL A 43 30.15 13.08 -6.43
C VAL A 43 28.88 12.67 -7.19
N ARG A 44 27.70 12.78 -6.58
CA ARG A 44 26.43 12.40 -7.22
C ARG A 44 26.04 13.36 -8.34
N ASP A 45 26.32 14.65 -8.15
CA ASP A 45 26.10 15.71 -9.15
C ASP A 45 27.16 15.71 -10.28
N SER A 46 28.10 14.75 -10.26
CA SER A 46 29.25 14.66 -11.17
C SER A 46 29.22 13.41 -12.09
N VAL A 47 28.12 12.67 -12.14
CA VAL A 47 27.97 11.49 -13.01
C VAL A 47 27.70 11.95 -14.46
N PRO A 48 28.48 11.51 -15.47
CA PRO A 48 28.20 11.86 -16.86
C PRO A 48 26.88 11.25 -17.35
N VAL A 49 26.12 12.03 -18.11
CA VAL A 49 24.76 11.68 -18.57
C VAL A 49 24.70 10.36 -19.34
N GLU A 50 25.78 9.96 -20.02
CA GLU A 50 25.87 8.64 -20.68
C GLU A 50 25.70 7.47 -19.71
N PHE A 51 26.24 7.57 -18.49
CA PHE A 51 26.10 6.52 -17.48
C PHE A 51 24.68 6.49 -16.90
N GLU A 52 24.00 7.63 -16.81
CA GLU A 52 22.60 7.67 -16.39
C GLU A 52 21.66 7.12 -17.46
N LEU A 53 21.89 7.45 -18.73
CA LEU A 53 21.16 6.88 -19.87
C LEU A 53 21.41 5.38 -20.04
N GLN A 54 22.64 4.91 -19.84
CA GLN A 54 22.93 3.49 -19.88
C GLN A 54 22.28 2.76 -18.70
N ARG A 55 22.44 3.26 -17.48
CA ARG A 55 21.77 2.71 -16.29
C ARG A 55 20.25 2.70 -16.41
N ALA A 56 19.66 3.66 -17.13
CA ALA A 56 18.24 3.68 -17.43
C ALA A 56 17.82 2.59 -18.44
N ARG A 57 18.72 2.14 -19.34
CA ARG A 57 18.52 0.93 -20.17
C ARG A 57 18.71 -0.34 -19.34
N ASP A 58 19.77 -0.44 -18.55
CA ASP A 58 20.07 -1.61 -17.72
C ASP A 58 18.88 -1.93 -16.78
N LEU A 59 18.36 -0.91 -16.07
CA LEU A 59 17.17 -1.01 -15.20
C LEU A 59 15.86 -1.35 -15.94
N LEU A 60 15.83 -1.22 -17.27
CA LEU A 60 14.68 -1.49 -18.12
C LEU A 60 14.79 -2.86 -18.81
N GLU A 61 16.01 -3.38 -18.95
CA GLU A 61 16.30 -4.79 -19.25
C GLU A 61 16.00 -5.68 -18.03
N ASP A 62 16.28 -5.22 -16.80
CA ASP A 62 15.93 -5.91 -15.54
C ASP A 62 14.41 -6.18 -15.40
N ILE A 63 13.54 -5.44 -16.10
CA ILE A 63 12.08 -5.68 -16.10
C ILE A 63 11.69 -6.92 -16.94
N PHE A 64 12.53 -7.39 -17.87
CA PHE A 64 12.24 -8.61 -18.65
C PHE A 64 12.06 -9.87 -17.81
N PRO A 65 12.98 -10.27 -16.89
CA PRO A 65 12.77 -11.45 -16.05
C PRO A 65 11.54 -11.33 -15.15
N GLU A 66 11.20 -10.13 -14.64
CA GLU A 66 9.97 -9.92 -13.87
C GLU A 66 8.71 -10.14 -14.74
N MET A 67 8.68 -9.61 -15.96
CA MET A 67 7.59 -9.86 -16.91
C MET A 67 7.47 -11.34 -17.28
N GLN A 68 8.59 -12.06 -17.44
CA GLN A 68 8.56 -13.50 -17.74
C GLN A 68 8.06 -14.34 -16.55
N ALA A 69 8.43 -13.97 -15.31
CA ALA A 69 7.86 -14.58 -14.11
C ALA A 69 6.34 -14.36 -14.04
N ASN A 70 5.88 -13.14 -14.35
CA ASN A 70 4.45 -12.81 -14.41
C ASN A 70 3.70 -13.57 -15.51
N VAL A 71 4.31 -13.78 -16.69
CA VAL A 71 3.77 -14.67 -17.74
C VAL A 71 3.65 -16.11 -17.24
N GLY A 72 4.65 -16.63 -16.52
CA GLY A 72 4.62 -17.97 -15.94
C GLY A 72 3.49 -18.14 -14.90
N LEU A 73 3.23 -17.11 -14.08
CA LEU A 73 2.11 -17.10 -13.14
C LEU A 73 0.75 -17.08 -13.86
N ILE A 74 0.61 -16.27 -14.91
CA ILE A 74 -0.60 -16.21 -15.76
C ILE A 74 -0.88 -17.57 -16.40
N ALA A 75 0.12 -18.20 -17.01
CA ALA A 75 -0.04 -19.52 -17.63
C ALA A 75 -0.38 -20.63 -16.61
N LYS A 76 0.14 -20.55 -15.38
CA LYS A 76 -0.24 -21.46 -14.28
C LYS A 76 -1.69 -21.24 -13.85
N GLU A 77 -2.15 -19.99 -13.75
CA GLU A 77 -3.52 -19.65 -13.41
C GLU A 77 -4.51 -20.10 -14.50
N GLU A 78 -4.16 -19.99 -15.78
CA GLU A 78 -4.94 -20.53 -16.90
C GLU A 78 -5.15 -22.05 -16.78
N VAL A 79 -4.12 -22.80 -16.40
CA VAL A 79 -4.21 -24.25 -16.16
C VAL A 79 -5.03 -24.58 -14.91
N GLU A 80 -4.89 -23.82 -13.81
CA GLU A 80 -5.74 -24.00 -12.62
C GLU A 80 -7.22 -23.70 -12.90
N ILE A 81 -7.51 -22.68 -13.71
CA ILE A 81 -8.86 -22.35 -14.20
C ILE A 81 -9.41 -23.46 -15.11
N ALA A 82 -8.59 -24.03 -16.00
CA ALA A 82 -9.00 -25.15 -16.85
C ALA A 82 -9.36 -26.38 -16.00
N ASN A 83 -8.48 -26.78 -15.09
CA ASN A 83 -8.73 -27.90 -14.17
C ASN A 83 -9.99 -27.69 -13.30
N LEU A 84 -10.22 -26.45 -12.83
CA LEU A 84 -11.40 -26.12 -12.04
C LEU A 84 -12.71 -26.18 -12.85
N ARG A 85 -12.71 -25.76 -14.13
CA ARG A 85 -13.87 -25.93 -15.03
C ARG A 85 -14.20 -27.41 -15.24
N ASP A 86 -13.16 -28.21 -15.48
CA ASP A 86 -13.21 -29.66 -15.63
C ASP A 86 -13.80 -30.35 -14.39
N GLU A 87 -13.37 -29.93 -13.19
CA GLU A 87 -13.95 -30.39 -11.93
C GLU A 87 -15.41 -29.95 -11.74
N ILE A 88 -15.76 -28.72 -12.17
CA ILE A 88 -17.13 -28.21 -12.09
C ILE A 88 -18.05 -29.01 -13.02
N GLN A 89 -17.65 -29.29 -14.26
CA GLN A 89 -18.44 -30.08 -15.20
C GLN A 89 -18.68 -31.52 -14.70
N ARG A 90 -17.64 -32.15 -14.12
CA ARG A 90 -17.78 -33.47 -13.46
C ARG A 90 -18.71 -33.39 -12.25
N GLY A 91 -18.54 -32.38 -11.40
CA GLY A 91 -19.36 -32.17 -10.19
C GLY A 91 -20.84 -31.88 -10.49
N GLN A 92 -21.14 -31.06 -11.50
CA GLN A 92 -22.50 -30.80 -11.98
C GLN A 92 -23.18 -32.09 -12.48
N SER A 93 -22.42 -32.98 -13.14
CA SER A 93 -22.93 -34.28 -13.60
C SER A 93 -23.30 -35.18 -12.41
N SER A 94 -22.40 -35.33 -11.43
CA SER A 94 -22.69 -36.10 -10.20
C SER A 94 -23.84 -35.50 -9.38
N LEU A 95 -23.94 -34.16 -9.33
CA LEU A 95 -25.03 -33.47 -8.63
C LEU A 95 -26.39 -33.73 -9.31
N ALA A 96 -26.43 -33.79 -10.65
CA ALA A 96 -27.63 -34.16 -11.40
C ALA A 96 -28.04 -35.62 -11.16
N GLU A 97 -27.09 -36.55 -11.05
CA GLU A 97 -27.38 -37.95 -10.70
C GLU A 97 -27.96 -38.10 -9.28
N GLU A 98 -27.37 -37.45 -8.27
CA GLU A 98 -27.90 -37.51 -6.90
C GLU A 98 -29.25 -36.79 -6.80
N LYS A 99 -29.48 -35.72 -7.57
CA LYS A 99 -30.80 -35.08 -7.70
C LYS A 99 -31.86 -36.07 -8.19
N VAL A 100 -31.54 -36.82 -9.26
CA VAL A 100 -32.42 -37.86 -9.80
C VAL A 100 -32.65 -38.98 -8.79
N ARG A 101 -31.65 -39.35 -7.97
CA ARG A 101 -31.82 -40.31 -6.86
C ARG A 101 -32.79 -39.79 -5.80
N VAL A 102 -32.58 -38.57 -5.31
CA VAL A 102 -33.40 -37.91 -4.28
C VAL A 102 -34.86 -37.77 -4.76
N THR A 103 -35.08 -37.29 -5.99
CA THR A 103 -36.42 -37.19 -6.57
C THR A 103 -37.10 -38.55 -6.67
N LYS A 104 -36.42 -39.59 -7.18
CA LYS A 104 -36.98 -40.95 -7.27
C LYS A 104 -37.36 -41.52 -5.90
N LEU A 105 -36.50 -41.36 -4.88
CA LEU A 105 -36.80 -41.80 -3.51
C LEU A 105 -38.02 -41.07 -2.94
N GLY A 106 -38.07 -39.74 -3.09
CA GLY A 106 -39.22 -38.92 -2.69
C GLY A 106 -40.52 -39.32 -3.38
N ASP A 107 -40.48 -39.53 -4.70
CA ASP A 107 -41.65 -39.94 -5.48
C ASP A 107 -42.14 -41.36 -5.14
N THR A 108 -41.23 -42.29 -4.81
CA THR A 108 -41.65 -43.59 -4.31
C THR A 108 -42.36 -43.50 -2.95
N LEU A 109 -41.88 -42.69 -2.01
CA LEU A 109 -42.51 -42.52 -0.70
C LEU A 109 -43.90 -41.87 -0.77
N LYS A 110 -44.16 -41.01 -1.76
CA LYS A 110 -45.51 -40.45 -2.01
C LYS A 110 -46.56 -41.54 -2.28
N ALA A 111 -46.16 -42.72 -2.73
CA ALA A 111 -47.06 -43.85 -2.99
C ALA A 111 -47.48 -44.65 -1.72
N GLN A 112 -46.99 -44.26 -0.53
CA GLN A 112 -47.41 -44.77 0.79
C GLN A 112 -47.54 -46.31 0.90
N ARG A 113 -46.60 -47.03 0.31
CA ARG A 113 -46.54 -48.50 0.35
C ARG A 113 -45.93 -48.99 1.66
N VAL A 114 -46.37 -50.16 2.12
CA VAL A 114 -45.83 -50.86 3.30
C VAL A 114 -44.40 -51.37 3.04
N ARG A 115 -44.10 -51.75 1.79
CA ARG A 115 -42.79 -52.22 1.32
C ARG A 115 -42.42 -51.57 -0.01
N TYR A 116 -41.13 -51.41 -0.24
CA TYR A 116 -40.53 -50.89 -1.47
C TYR A 116 -39.48 -51.87 -1.98
N VAL A 117 -39.32 -51.99 -3.30
CA VAL A 117 -38.33 -52.88 -3.92
C VAL A 117 -37.32 -52.04 -4.69
N PHE A 118 -36.05 -52.15 -4.34
CA PHE A 118 -34.93 -51.52 -5.06
C PHE A 118 -33.83 -52.56 -5.29
N GLY A 119 -33.35 -52.71 -6.52
CA GLY A 119 -32.28 -53.67 -6.84
C GLY A 119 -32.61 -55.15 -6.56
N GLY A 120 -33.89 -55.50 -6.42
CA GLY A 120 -34.33 -56.85 -6.02
C GLY A 120 -34.42 -57.09 -4.51
N LEU A 121 -34.08 -56.10 -3.67
CA LEU A 121 -34.21 -56.16 -2.22
C LEU A 121 -35.46 -55.41 -1.74
N GLU A 122 -36.14 -55.96 -0.73
CA GLU A 122 -37.24 -55.27 -0.04
C GLU A 122 -36.73 -54.32 1.06
N TYR A 123 -37.36 -53.16 1.16
CA TYR A 123 -37.11 -52.14 2.17
C TYR A 123 -38.42 -51.69 2.83
N THR A 124 -38.37 -51.39 4.12
CA THR A 124 -39.49 -50.78 4.86
C THR A 124 -39.61 -49.29 4.54
N HIS A 125 -40.79 -48.71 4.78
CA HIS A 125 -41.02 -47.28 4.65
C HIS A 125 -39.95 -46.44 5.37
N ASP A 126 -39.62 -46.79 6.61
CA ASP A 126 -38.70 -45.98 7.42
C ASP A 126 -37.23 -46.12 7.00
N GLN A 127 -36.84 -47.27 6.41
CA GLN A 127 -35.53 -47.42 5.77
C GLN A 127 -35.39 -46.52 4.55
N VAL A 128 -36.44 -46.45 3.71
CA VAL A 128 -36.45 -45.58 2.51
C VAL A 128 -36.52 -44.11 2.90
N LYS A 129 -37.29 -43.75 3.94
CA LYS A 129 -37.31 -42.40 4.54
C LYS A 129 -35.95 -41.99 5.09
N ALA A 130 -35.25 -42.89 5.78
CA ALA A 130 -33.91 -42.62 6.31
C ALA A 130 -32.86 -42.46 5.19
N GLU A 131 -32.92 -43.23 4.10
CA GLU A 131 -32.01 -43.01 2.97
C GLU A 131 -32.36 -41.76 2.16
N LEU A 132 -33.65 -41.40 2.01
CA LEU A 132 -34.03 -40.11 1.41
C LEU A 132 -33.44 -38.93 2.19
N ALA A 133 -33.51 -38.95 3.52
CA ALA A 133 -32.91 -37.91 4.35
C ALA A 133 -31.40 -37.80 4.10
N ARG A 134 -30.66 -38.92 4.20
CA ARG A 134 -29.22 -38.96 3.92
C ARG A 134 -28.87 -38.50 2.50
N ALA A 135 -29.62 -38.92 1.50
CA ALA A 135 -29.40 -38.52 0.10
C ALA A 135 -29.68 -37.03 -0.13
N PHE A 136 -30.71 -36.47 0.52
CA PHE A 136 -31.06 -35.05 0.40
C PHE A 136 -30.04 -34.15 1.10
N ASP A 137 -29.53 -34.56 2.27
CA ASP A 137 -28.48 -33.80 2.95
C ASP A 137 -27.15 -33.85 2.17
N ARG A 138 -26.73 -35.03 1.67
CA ARG A 138 -25.59 -35.14 0.72
C ARG A 138 -25.77 -34.25 -0.51
N TYR A 139 -26.97 -34.22 -1.10
CA TYR A 139 -27.29 -33.37 -2.26
C TYR A 139 -27.11 -31.89 -1.92
N LYS A 140 -27.63 -31.43 -0.78
CA LYS A 140 -27.50 -30.02 -0.33
C LYS A 140 -26.06 -29.63 -0.03
N GLU A 141 -25.28 -30.51 0.61
CA GLU A 141 -23.85 -30.30 0.84
C GLU A 141 -23.09 -30.16 -0.48
N ALA A 142 -23.35 -31.06 -1.44
CA ALA A 142 -22.76 -31.01 -2.78
C ALA A 142 -23.18 -29.76 -3.57
N GLU A 143 -24.44 -29.32 -3.47
CA GLU A 143 -24.97 -28.11 -4.11
C GLU A 143 -24.26 -26.84 -3.56
N VAL A 144 -24.05 -26.76 -2.24
CA VAL A 144 -23.29 -25.66 -1.60
C VAL A 144 -21.82 -25.68 -2.03
N VAL A 145 -21.17 -26.84 -2.06
CA VAL A 145 -19.77 -26.99 -2.53
C VAL A 145 -19.64 -26.60 -4.00
N MET A 146 -20.59 -26.99 -4.85
CA MET A 146 -20.60 -26.64 -6.28
C MET A 146 -20.75 -25.14 -6.50
N ALA A 147 -21.71 -24.50 -5.82
CA ALA A 147 -21.84 -23.05 -5.85
C ALA A 147 -20.60 -22.34 -5.26
N GLY A 148 -19.84 -22.99 -4.38
CA GLY A 148 -18.52 -22.53 -3.94
C GLY A 148 -17.48 -22.56 -5.07
N LYS A 149 -17.37 -23.69 -5.79
CA LYS A 149 -16.44 -23.83 -6.94
C LYS A 149 -16.75 -22.84 -8.07
N GLU A 150 -18.02 -22.62 -8.39
CA GLU A 150 -18.43 -21.69 -9.45
C GLU A 150 -18.06 -20.24 -9.12
N ARG A 151 -18.23 -19.81 -7.86
CA ARG A 151 -17.75 -18.48 -7.40
C ARG A 151 -16.22 -18.36 -7.41
N LEU A 152 -15.51 -19.44 -7.06
CA LEU A 152 -14.04 -19.48 -7.12
C LEU A 152 -13.55 -19.37 -8.57
N LEU A 153 -14.22 -20.03 -9.51
CA LEU A 153 -13.92 -19.96 -10.95
C LEU A 153 -14.09 -18.53 -11.48
N ASP A 154 -15.22 -17.88 -11.21
CA ASP A 154 -15.48 -16.48 -11.57
C ASP A 154 -14.42 -15.52 -10.98
N THR A 155 -14.09 -15.70 -9.69
CA THR A 155 -13.06 -14.91 -9.00
C THR A 155 -11.69 -15.08 -9.64
N ARG A 156 -11.28 -16.33 -9.94
CA ARG A 156 -10.01 -16.64 -10.61
C ARG A 156 -9.96 -16.08 -12.03
N GLN A 157 -11.04 -16.21 -12.82
CA GLN A 157 -11.13 -15.63 -14.16
C GLN A 157 -10.97 -14.10 -14.15
N LYS A 158 -11.57 -13.41 -13.18
CA LYS A 158 -11.40 -11.96 -13.00
C LYS A 158 -9.99 -11.58 -12.58
N SER A 159 -9.37 -12.37 -11.69
CA SER A 159 -7.97 -12.19 -11.27
C SER A 159 -6.99 -12.35 -12.44
N LEU A 160 -7.14 -13.43 -13.22
CA LEU A 160 -6.39 -13.67 -14.46
C LEU A 160 -6.52 -12.50 -15.44
N GLN A 161 -7.75 -12.05 -15.72
CA GLN A 161 -7.99 -10.92 -16.62
C GLN A 161 -7.32 -9.63 -16.12
N ALA A 162 -7.35 -9.35 -14.82
CA ALA A 162 -6.67 -8.21 -14.22
C ALA A 162 -5.13 -8.32 -14.35
N ALA A 163 -4.56 -9.51 -14.12
CA ALA A 163 -3.13 -9.78 -14.29
C ALA A 163 -2.66 -9.60 -15.74
N MET A 164 -3.43 -10.14 -16.72
CA MET A 164 -3.17 -9.95 -18.15
C MET A 164 -3.19 -8.47 -18.55
N GLN A 165 -4.20 -7.70 -18.08
CA GLN A 165 -4.26 -6.27 -18.32
C GLN A 165 -3.10 -5.49 -17.67
N MET A 166 -2.67 -5.90 -16.47
CA MET A 166 -1.54 -5.26 -15.79
C MET A 166 -0.23 -5.48 -16.55
N LEU A 167 0.03 -6.73 -16.95
CA LEU A 167 1.21 -7.08 -17.77
C LEU A 167 1.26 -6.29 -19.08
N GLU A 168 0.11 -6.10 -19.75
CA GLU A 168 0.06 -5.34 -21.00
C GLU A 168 0.24 -3.83 -20.78
N ARG A 169 -0.25 -3.27 -19.66
CA ARG A 169 0.09 -1.89 -19.25
C ARG A 169 1.59 -1.74 -19.02
N THR A 170 2.22 -2.66 -18.27
CA THR A 170 3.66 -2.65 -18.00
C THR A 170 4.50 -2.76 -19.28
N ARG A 171 4.10 -3.57 -20.26
CA ARG A 171 4.74 -3.62 -21.59
C ARG A 171 4.64 -2.28 -22.33
N GLY A 172 3.45 -1.68 -22.35
CA GLY A 172 3.24 -0.37 -22.99
C GLY A 172 4.00 0.77 -22.29
N GLU A 173 4.15 0.71 -20.97
CA GLU A 173 4.97 1.63 -20.19
C GLU A 173 6.47 1.42 -20.44
N LYS A 174 6.94 0.18 -20.49
CA LYS A 174 8.33 -0.17 -20.86
C LYS A 174 8.70 0.40 -22.24
N ALA A 175 7.89 0.14 -23.27
CA ALA A 175 8.16 0.65 -24.62
C ALA A 175 8.23 2.19 -24.65
N ARG A 176 7.32 2.88 -23.94
CA ARG A 176 7.34 4.35 -23.79
C ARG A 176 8.58 4.88 -23.07
N LEU A 177 9.19 4.09 -22.19
CA LEU A 177 10.46 4.44 -21.54
C LEU A 177 11.65 4.20 -22.47
N GLU A 178 11.64 3.12 -23.26
CA GLU A 178 12.65 2.83 -24.29
C GLU A 178 12.71 3.98 -25.33
N ASP A 179 11.56 4.40 -25.87
CA ASP A 179 11.43 5.54 -26.79
C ASP A 179 12.00 6.84 -26.19
N ARG A 180 11.69 7.11 -24.92
CA ARG A 180 12.18 8.32 -24.20
C ARG A 180 13.69 8.29 -23.99
N ILE A 181 14.25 7.15 -23.63
CA ILE A 181 15.70 6.99 -23.47
C ILE A 181 16.40 7.15 -24.82
N ALA A 182 15.86 6.57 -25.91
CA ALA A 182 16.40 6.75 -27.26
C ALA A 182 16.34 8.21 -27.75
N ALA A 183 15.26 8.92 -27.43
CA ALA A 183 15.13 10.35 -27.72
C ALA A 183 16.14 11.21 -26.93
N LEU A 184 16.33 10.93 -25.64
CA LEU A 184 17.31 11.64 -24.79
C LEU A 184 18.76 11.33 -25.20
N ASP A 185 19.07 10.10 -25.58
CA ASP A 185 20.37 9.69 -26.14
C ASP A 185 20.69 10.44 -27.44
N SER A 186 19.67 10.61 -28.30
CA SER A 186 19.78 11.38 -29.55
C SER A 186 20.00 12.87 -29.29
N GLN A 187 19.27 13.47 -28.35
CA GLN A 187 19.47 14.86 -27.93
C GLN A 187 20.86 15.06 -27.33
N TYR A 188 21.31 14.14 -26.48
CA TYR A 188 22.64 14.19 -25.86
C TYR A 188 23.76 14.14 -26.91
N ARG A 189 23.67 13.27 -27.92
CA ARG A 189 24.61 13.21 -29.05
C ARG A 189 24.70 14.54 -29.81
N LEU A 190 23.56 15.19 -30.08
CA LEU A 190 23.51 16.49 -30.75
C LEU A 190 24.18 17.59 -29.91
N VAL A 191 23.87 17.66 -28.61
CA VAL A 191 24.49 18.63 -27.68
C VAL A 191 26.01 18.40 -27.58
N LYS A 192 26.45 17.13 -27.53
CA LYS A 192 27.87 16.76 -27.48
C LYS A 192 28.62 17.11 -28.77
N ALA A 193 28.00 16.95 -29.93
CA ALA A 193 28.58 17.36 -31.21
C ALA A 193 28.70 18.90 -31.32
N ALA A 194 27.66 19.62 -30.88
CA ALA A 194 27.67 21.09 -30.85
C ALA A 194 28.74 21.63 -29.90
N SER A 195 28.83 21.12 -28.66
CA SER A 195 29.80 21.58 -27.66
C SER A 195 31.25 21.26 -28.04
N THR A 196 31.49 20.14 -28.72
CA THR A 196 32.81 19.80 -29.29
C THR A 196 33.23 20.77 -30.40
N THR A 197 32.26 21.26 -31.18
CA THR A 197 32.49 22.23 -32.26
C THR A 197 32.71 23.65 -31.71
N SER A 198 32.03 24.03 -30.62
CA SER A 198 32.12 25.36 -30.02
C SER A 198 33.33 25.51 -29.09
N GLN A 199 34.57 25.51 -29.61
CA GLN A 199 35.78 25.86 -28.84
C GLN A 199 35.91 27.36 -28.49
N VAL A 200 34.79 28.04 -28.19
CA VAL A 200 34.80 29.42 -27.70
C VAL A 200 35.14 29.40 -26.21
N ARG A 201 36.42 29.61 -25.88
CA ARG A 201 36.91 29.72 -24.49
C ARG A 201 36.46 31.04 -23.85
N VAL A 202 35.17 31.15 -23.52
CA VAL A 202 34.67 32.18 -22.59
C VAL A 202 34.97 31.70 -21.17
N ASP A 203 35.70 32.49 -20.39
CA ASP A 203 36.14 32.11 -19.04
C ASP A 203 35.04 32.34 -17.98
N ASN A 204 33.88 31.72 -18.23
CA ASN A 204 32.70 31.76 -17.37
C ASN A 204 32.91 31.09 -16.00
N SER A 205 34.08 30.49 -15.76
CA SER A 205 34.47 29.84 -14.51
C SER A 205 34.23 30.71 -13.28
N LYS A 206 34.63 31.99 -13.35
CA LYS A 206 34.45 32.98 -12.27
C LYS A 206 33.03 33.52 -12.19
N LEU A 207 32.35 33.66 -13.33
CA LEU A 207 31.01 34.23 -13.39
C LEU A 207 29.97 33.23 -12.84
N ALA A 208 30.05 31.95 -13.23
CA ALA A 208 29.24 30.88 -12.66
C ALA A 208 29.54 30.60 -11.17
N GLN A 209 30.80 30.76 -10.73
CA GLN A 209 31.13 30.73 -9.30
C GLN A 209 30.49 31.90 -8.53
N THR A 210 30.44 33.09 -9.14
CA THR A 210 29.80 34.28 -8.56
C THR A 210 28.28 34.12 -8.51
N GLU A 211 27.65 33.66 -9.58
CA GLU A 211 26.20 33.37 -9.62
C GLU A 211 25.80 32.28 -8.62
N LYS A 212 26.60 31.20 -8.50
CA LYS A 212 26.37 30.17 -7.48
C LYS A 212 26.50 30.73 -6.07
N LEU A 213 27.53 31.54 -5.80
CA LEU A 213 27.71 32.21 -4.51
C LEU A 213 26.53 33.16 -4.19
N ILE A 214 26.04 33.93 -5.16
CA ILE A 214 24.86 34.79 -5.01
C ILE A 214 23.61 33.94 -4.75
N GLY A 215 23.44 32.82 -5.45
CA GLY A 215 22.34 31.87 -5.23
C GLY A 215 22.36 31.27 -3.82
N ASP A 216 23.53 30.83 -3.34
CA ASP A 216 23.70 30.28 -1.99
C ASP A 216 23.54 31.36 -0.90
N ILE A 217 23.99 32.60 -1.14
CA ILE A 217 23.73 33.75 -0.26
C ILE A 217 22.24 34.04 -0.19
N LYS A 218 21.55 34.15 -1.34
CA LYS A 218 20.09 34.38 -1.36
C LYS A 218 19.37 33.26 -0.63
N LYS A 219 19.71 32.00 -0.87
CA LYS A 219 19.08 30.84 -0.22
C LYS A 219 19.28 30.85 1.31
N ARG A 220 20.41 31.37 1.80
CA ARG A 220 20.65 31.60 3.23
C ARG A 220 19.87 32.80 3.77
N LEU A 221 19.68 33.85 2.97
CA LEU A 221 18.87 35.02 3.33
C LEU A 221 17.37 34.66 3.40
N ASP A 222 16.84 34.01 2.37
CA ASP A 222 15.45 33.49 2.31
C ASP A 222 15.16 32.56 3.52
N VAL A 223 16.14 31.72 3.92
CA VAL A 223 16.02 30.87 5.11
C VAL A 223 16.10 31.68 6.41
N ALA A 224 16.99 32.67 6.51
CA ALA A 224 17.08 33.54 7.69
C ALA A 224 15.80 34.38 7.87
N GLU A 225 15.23 34.91 6.78
CA GLU A 225 13.94 35.59 6.78
C GLU A 225 12.82 34.63 7.20
N ARG A 226 12.80 33.40 6.68
CA ARG A 226 11.82 32.38 7.08
C ARG A 226 11.95 32.00 8.56
N VAL A 227 13.17 31.90 9.09
CA VAL A 227 13.44 31.62 10.51
C VAL A 227 12.98 32.80 11.37
N LEU A 228 13.35 34.03 11.05
CA LEU A 228 12.88 35.23 11.75
C LEU A 228 11.35 35.37 11.71
N ALA A 229 10.71 35.05 10.58
CA ALA A 229 9.25 35.05 10.44
C ALA A 229 8.54 33.87 11.16
N HIS A 230 9.28 32.85 11.59
CA HIS A 230 8.81 31.80 12.50
C HIS A 230 9.11 32.15 13.96
N GLU A 231 10.28 32.68 14.29
CA GLU A 231 10.66 33.15 15.62
C GLU A 231 9.74 34.30 16.07
N ALA A 232 9.38 35.23 15.17
CA ALA A 232 8.36 36.25 15.42
C ALA A 232 6.94 35.68 15.66
N LYS A 233 6.67 34.42 15.31
CA LYS A 233 5.44 33.70 15.70
C LYS A 233 5.59 32.93 17.02
N PHE A 234 6.82 32.59 17.42
CA PHE A 234 7.11 32.01 18.72
C PHE A 234 7.25 33.06 19.83
N VAL A 235 7.49 34.34 19.49
CA VAL A 235 7.34 35.49 20.41
C VAL A 235 5.90 36.04 20.35
N GLN A 236 4.92 35.15 20.51
CA GLN A 236 3.66 35.54 21.14
C GLN A 236 3.81 35.28 22.64
N PRO A 237 3.47 36.25 23.52
CA PRO A 237 3.41 35.98 24.95
C PRO A 237 2.48 34.82 25.24
N ILE A 238 2.81 33.98 26.22
CA ILE A 238 1.91 32.94 26.71
C ILE A 238 0.76 33.65 27.43
N GLU A 239 -0.41 33.71 26.80
CA GLU A 239 -1.65 34.04 27.51
C GLU A 239 -1.95 32.88 28.47
N ILE A 240 -1.72 33.12 29.76
CA ILE A 240 -2.06 32.18 30.82
C ILE A 240 -3.56 32.29 31.04
N ASP A 241 -4.33 31.47 30.32
CA ASP A 241 -5.75 31.34 30.56
C ASP A 241 -5.98 30.72 31.95
N VAL A 242 -6.62 31.49 32.83
CA VAL A 242 -6.82 31.11 34.23
C VAL A 242 -8.08 30.26 34.32
N ILE A 243 -7.93 28.97 34.06
CA ILE A 243 -8.98 27.95 34.26
C ILE A 243 -9.57 28.15 35.66
N SER A 244 -10.88 28.44 35.70
CA SER A 244 -11.53 28.74 36.97
C SER A 244 -11.70 27.48 37.80
N GLU A 245 -11.55 27.60 39.12
CA GLU A 245 -11.64 26.48 40.07
C GLU A 245 -12.99 25.73 40.00
N LYS A 246 -14.04 26.37 39.45
CA LYS A 246 -15.38 25.79 39.26
C LYS A 246 -15.42 24.76 38.13
N ASP A 247 -14.67 24.95 37.06
CA ASP A 247 -14.72 24.08 35.88
C ASP A 247 -14.02 22.74 36.12
N LEU A 248 -13.01 22.74 37.01
CA LEU A 248 -12.38 21.52 37.52
C LEU A 248 -13.30 20.72 38.45
N LEU A 249 -14.08 21.40 39.30
CA LEU A 249 -15.04 20.74 40.19
C LEU A 249 -16.15 20.03 39.40
N ALA A 250 -16.70 20.66 38.36
CA ALA A 250 -17.71 20.05 37.49
C ALA A 250 -17.21 18.78 36.80
N GLN A 251 -15.99 18.80 36.22
CA GLN A 251 -15.39 17.64 35.55
C GLN A 251 -15.07 16.49 36.53
N VAL A 252 -14.78 16.79 37.79
CA VAL A 252 -14.58 15.77 38.84
C VAL A 252 -15.93 15.15 39.26
N GLU A 253 -16.98 15.95 39.44
CA GLU A 253 -18.30 15.46 39.87
C GLU A 253 -18.96 14.55 38.82
N GLU A 254 -18.83 14.89 37.53
CA GLU A 254 -19.31 14.04 36.42
C GLU A 254 -18.53 12.72 36.31
N HIS A 255 -17.23 12.71 36.65
CA HIS A 255 -16.40 11.50 36.63
C HIS A 255 -16.69 10.52 37.80
N PHE A 256 -17.20 11.00 38.94
CA PHE A 256 -17.40 10.15 40.14
C PHE A 256 -18.83 9.61 40.32
N ASN A 257 -19.86 10.22 39.71
CA ASN A 257 -21.26 9.78 39.86
C ASN A 257 -21.70 8.65 38.89
N GLY A 258 -20.83 8.15 38.02
CA GLY A 258 -21.19 7.18 36.98
C GLY A 258 -21.33 5.71 37.41
N LYS A 259 -22.51 5.27 37.89
CA LYS A 259 -22.91 3.84 38.00
C LYS A 259 -24.45 3.66 38.16
N PRO A 260 -25.05 2.50 37.80
CA PRO A 260 -25.49 2.30 36.41
C PRO A 260 -26.95 1.77 36.26
N ALA A 261 -27.36 1.70 34.98
CA ALA A 261 -28.45 0.88 34.41
C ALA A 261 -29.92 1.37 34.49
N GLN A 262 -30.54 1.42 33.30
CA GLN A 262 -31.92 1.08 32.89
C GLN A 262 -33.11 1.29 33.87
N ILE A 263 -34.15 1.99 33.42
CA ILE A 263 -35.46 1.43 32.96
C ILE A 263 -36.38 2.56 32.48
N ASP A 264 -37.34 2.25 31.60
CA ASP A 264 -38.33 3.16 31.00
C ASP A 264 -39.42 3.68 31.97
N THR A 265 -40.16 4.74 31.57
CA THR A 265 -41.65 4.83 31.50
C THR A 265 -42.26 6.19 31.90
N ALA A 266 -42.81 6.88 30.89
CA ALA A 266 -44.00 7.77 30.83
C ALA A 266 -44.45 8.74 31.97
N ALA A 267 -44.93 9.91 31.52
CA ALA A 267 -45.86 10.87 32.19
C ALA A 267 -45.27 11.68 33.39
N VAL A 268 -45.83 12.81 33.85
CA VAL A 268 -47.21 13.37 33.77
C VAL A 268 -47.23 14.89 33.48
N GLU A 269 -48.22 15.27 32.67
CA GLU A 269 -48.98 16.53 32.44
C GLU A 269 -48.67 17.89 33.12
N ALA A 270 -48.99 18.96 32.34
CA ALA A 270 -49.54 20.28 32.73
C ALA A 270 -48.64 21.32 33.46
N ASP A 271 -48.91 22.63 33.43
CA ASP A 271 -50.06 23.40 32.87
C ASP A 271 -49.60 24.71 32.16
N SER A 272 -50.52 25.41 31.50
CA SER A 272 -50.37 26.72 30.83
C SER A 272 -50.90 27.87 31.74
N PRO A 273 -51.17 29.12 31.29
CA PRO A 273 -50.79 29.86 30.06
C PRO A 273 -50.24 31.29 30.35
N ILE A 274 -49.98 32.09 29.29
CA ILE A 274 -50.25 33.55 29.20
C ILE A 274 -50.17 33.99 27.72
N ALA A 275 -50.82 35.10 27.32
CA ALA A 275 -51.11 35.44 25.92
C ALA A 275 -50.89 36.93 25.55
N MET A 276 -51.24 37.28 24.30
CA MET A 276 -51.17 38.57 23.56
C MET A 276 -49.98 38.72 22.57
N GLY A 277 -50.16 39.17 21.31
CA GLY A 277 -51.43 39.37 20.59
C GLY A 277 -51.35 40.05 19.20
N GLN A 278 -52.43 39.85 18.40
CA GLN A 278 -52.99 40.64 17.28
C GLN A 278 -52.33 40.77 15.88
N ALA A 279 -53.21 40.62 14.86
CA ALA A 279 -53.26 41.11 13.45
C ALA A 279 -53.39 39.95 12.42
N VAL A 280 -54.48 39.63 11.67
CA VAL A 280 -55.76 40.26 11.18
C VAL A 280 -55.71 40.63 9.68
N THR A 281 -56.84 40.45 8.96
CA THR A 281 -57.11 40.59 7.49
C THR A 281 -56.67 39.39 6.60
N ASP A 282 -57.45 38.87 5.63
CA ASP A 282 -58.89 39.04 5.30
C ASP A 282 -59.51 37.83 4.52
N VAL A 283 -60.82 37.83 4.22
CA VAL A 283 -61.66 36.67 3.75
C VAL A 283 -62.69 37.13 2.68
N PRO A 284 -62.94 36.46 1.50
CA PRO A 284 -63.48 35.09 1.30
C PRO A 284 -62.77 34.28 0.16
N THR A 285 -63.15 33.11 -0.41
CA THR A 285 -64.42 32.33 -0.64
C THR A 285 -65.41 32.91 -1.69
N PRO A 286 -66.29 32.13 -2.38
CA PRO A 286 -66.68 30.71 -2.19
C PRO A 286 -65.75 29.66 -2.82
#